data_AF-A0A3C1VRV6-F1
#
_entry.id   AF-A0A3C1VRV6-F1
#
_cell.length_a   1.000
_cell.length_b   1.000
_cell.length_c   1.000
_cell.angle_alpha   90.00
_cell.angle_beta   90.00
_cell.angle_gamma   90.00
#
_symmetry.space_group_name_H-M   'P 1'
#
loop_
_entity.id
_entity.type
_entity.pdbx_description
1 polymer ?
#
loop_
_entity_poly.entity_id
_entity_poly.type
_entity_poly.pdbx_seq_one_letter_code
_entity_poly.pdbx_strand_id
1 'polypeptide(L)'
;GPFDNTVRATALSDGREVWTHPLPFTAQGTPMTYLSPGGKQTLIVVVPVFNSTRGNGYQPLPAYEEDPLGGYVFAFRLPDAM
;
A
#
# COMPACT_ATOMS: atom_id res chain seq x y z
N GLY A 1 -1.48 -8.61 -3.25
CA GLY A 1 -2.10 -7.91 -2.11
C GLY A 1 -3.57 -8.24 -2.05
N PRO A 2 -4.25 -8.05 -0.92
CA PRO A 2 -5.70 -8.15 -0.88
C PRO A 2 -6.32 -7.10 -1.82
N PHE A 3 -7.37 -7.48 -2.55
CA PHE A 3 -8.06 -6.60 -3.52
C PHE A 3 -8.99 -5.58 -2.84
N ASP A 4 -8.79 -5.31 -1.55
CA ASP A 4 -9.68 -4.46 -0.74
C ASP A 4 -9.10 -3.07 -0.43
N ASN A 5 -8.08 -2.65 -1.20
CA ASN A 5 -7.46 -1.33 -1.09
C ASN A 5 -6.94 -1.02 0.32
N THR A 6 -6.25 -1.98 0.93
CA THR A 6 -5.61 -1.79 2.24
C THR A 6 -4.14 -2.21 2.23
N VAL A 7 -3.37 -1.61 3.13
CA VAL A 7 -2.12 -2.19 3.63
C VAL A 7 -2.34 -2.61 5.08
N ARG A 8 -1.88 -3.81 5.44
CA ARG A 8 -2.08 -4.41 6.76
C ARG A 8 -0.82 -5.01 7.31
N ALA A 9 -0.70 -4.96 8.63
CA ALA A 9 0.26 -5.73 9.40
C ALA A 9 -0.48 -6.78 10.22
N THR A 10 -0.01 -8.01 10.16
CA THR A 10 -0.53 -9.15 10.94
C THR A 10 0.55 -9.70 11.84
N ALA A 11 0.17 -10.10 13.05
CA ALA A 11 1.08 -10.79 13.97
C ALA A 11 1.49 -12.15 13.38
N LEU A 12 2.79 -12.47 13.47
CA LEU A 12 3.34 -13.73 12.93
C LEU A 12 2.87 -14.96 13.71
N SER A 13 2.52 -14.80 14.98
CA SER A 13 2.15 -15.89 15.88
C SER A 13 0.76 -16.47 15.64
N ASP A 14 -0.21 -15.62 15.31
CA ASP A 14 -1.64 -15.98 15.23
C ASP A 14 -2.35 -15.41 13.99
N GLY A 15 -1.65 -14.65 13.14
CA GLY A 15 -2.21 -14.01 11.94
C GLY A 15 -3.16 -12.86 12.23
N ARG A 16 -3.34 -12.44 13.49
CA ARG A 16 -4.25 -11.36 13.86
C ARG A 16 -3.77 -10.04 13.28
N GLU A 17 -4.66 -9.27 12.67
CA GLU A 17 -4.37 -7.90 12.23
C GLU A 17 -4.02 -7.01 13.44
N VAL A 18 -2.89 -6.29 13.35
CA VAL A 18 -2.41 -5.37 14.39
C VAL A 18 -2.41 -3.91 13.93
N TRP A 19 -2.45 -3.68 12.63
CA TRP A 19 -2.54 -2.35 12.03
C TRP A 19 -3.08 -2.45 10.61
N THR A 20 -3.82 -1.42 10.20
CA THR A 20 -4.36 -1.28 8.84
C THR A 20 -4.37 0.18 8.41
N HIS A 21 -4.24 0.41 7.12
CA HIS A 21 -4.41 1.72 6.51
C HIS A 21 -5.14 1.60 5.17
N PRO A 22 -6.18 2.43 4.93
CA PRO A 22 -6.87 2.45 3.65
C PRO A 22 -5.96 3.07 2.58
N LEU A 23 -6.03 2.53 1.37
CA LEU A 23 -5.37 3.03 0.18
C LEU A 23 -6.44 3.50 -0.81
N PRO A 24 -6.12 4.47 -1.68
CA PRO A 24 -7.08 4.96 -2.68
C PRO A 24 -7.37 3.90 -3.77
N PHE A 25 -6.38 3.05 -4.07
CA PHE A 25 -6.41 1.97 -5.05
C PHE A 25 -5.63 0.76 -4.52
N THR A 26 -5.66 -0.37 -5.25
CA THR A 26 -5.03 -1.61 -4.80
C THR A 26 -3.52 -1.54 -4.93
N ALA A 27 -2.81 -1.81 -3.84
CA ALA A 27 -1.37 -2.03 -3.87
C ALA A 27 -1.07 -3.36 -4.59
N GLN A 28 -0.52 -3.29 -5.79
CA GLN A 28 -0.09 -4.45 -6.56
C GLN A 28 1.41 -4.74 -6.44
N GLY A 29 2.21 -3.75 -6.04
CA GLY A 29 3.63 -3.95 -5.71
C GLY A 29 3.80 -4.65 -4.37
N THR A 30 4.80 -5.52 -4.27
CA THR A 30 5.24 -6.10 -2.99
C THR A 30 5.72 -4.98 -2.08
N PRO A 31 5.19 -4.83 -0.84
CA PRO A 31 5.70 -3.86 0.11
C PRO A 31 7.18 -4.12 0.42
N MET A 32 7.97 -3.05 0.56
CA MET A 32 9.39 -3.14 0.86
C MET A 32 9.70 -2.29 2.08
N THR A 33 10.78 -2.60 2.81
CA THR A 33 11.25 -1.74 3.89
C THR A 33 12.65 -1.21 3.61
N TYR A 34 12.88 0.04 3.98
CA TYR A 34 14.19 0.69 3.93
C TYR A 34 14.61 1.13 5.33
N LEU A 35 15.85 0.82 5.71
CA LEU A 35 16.47 1.34 6.93
C LEU A 35 17.33 2.55 6.57
N SER A 36 16.96 3.72 7.09
CA SER A 36 17.77 4.93 6.88
C SER A 36 19.10 4.85 7.62
N PRO A 37 20.13 5.63 7.20
CA PRO A 37 21.39 5.70 7.94
C PRO A 37 21.24 6.14 9.39
N GLY A 38 20.17 6.88 9.71
CA GLY A 38 19.81 7.27 11.07
C GLY A 38 19.04 6.20 11.87
N GLY A 39 18.98 4.96 11.39
CA GLY A 39 18.38 3.83 12.11
C GLY A 39 16.85 3.77 12.06
N LYS A 40 16.19 4.58 11.23
CA LYS A 40 14.72 4.60 11.12
C LYS A 40 14.26 3.72 9.98
N GLN A 41 13.49 2.67 10.29
CA GLN A 41 12.87 1.80 9.28
C GLN A 41 11.62 2.48 8.71
N THR A 42 11.47 2.43 7.39
CA THR A 42 10.31 2.95 6.66
C THR A 42 9.74 1.83 5.78
N LEU A 43 8.43 1.59 5.88
CA LEU A 43 7.68 0.74 4.96
C LEU A 43 7.28 1.55 3.72
N ILE A 44 7.56 1.01 2.54
CA ILE A 44 7.24 1.59 1.24
C ILE A 44 6.17 0.73 0.56
N VAL A 45 5.09 1.38 0.13
CA VAL A 45 3.98 0.76 -0.59
C VAL A 45 3.74 1.54 -1.87
N VAL A 46 3.75 0.83 -3.00
CA VAL A 46 3.50 1.41 -4.33
C VAL A 46 2.08 1.07 -4.75
N VAL A 47 1.30 2.09 -5.10
CA VAL A 47 -0.11 2.00 -5.45
C VAL A 47 -0.32 2.56 -6.86
N PRO A 48 -0.24 1.72 -7.90
CA PRO A 48 -0.44 2.18 -9.26
C PRO A 48 -1.94 2.40 -9.55
N VAL A 49 -2.25 3.34 -10.44
CA VAL A 49 -3.64 3.73 -10.77
C VAL A 49 -3.94 3.44 -12.23
N PHE A 50 -4.29 2.18 -12.50
CA PHE A 50 -4.70 1.72 -13.84
C PHE A 50 -5.86 0.71 -13.79
N ASN A 51 -6.34 0.39 -12.59
CA ASN A 51 -7.42 -0.55 -12.40
C ASN A 51 -8.31 -0.14 -11.23
N SER A 52 -9.52 -0.67 -11.26
CA SER A 52 -10.45 -0.64 -10.14
C SER A 52 -10.68 -2.04 -9.62
N THR A 53 -10.76 -2.16 -8.30
CA THR A 53 -11.21 -3.35 -7.57
C THR A 53 -12.54 -3.11 -6.86
N ARG A 54 -13.22 -1.99 -7.14
CA ARG A 54 -14.51 -1.64 -6.53
C ARG A 54 -15.69 -2.49 -7.03
N GLY A 55 -15.46 -3.48 -7.90
CA GLY A 55 -16.46 -4.38 -8.48
C GLY A 55 -16.11 -5.87 -8.30
N ASN A 56 -16.70 -6.75 -9.12
CA ASN A 56 -16.41 -8.20 -9.10
C ASN A 56 -15.06 -8.51 -9.76
N GLY A 57 -13.97 -8.11 -9.10
CA GLY A 57 -12.61 -8.39 -9.53
C GLY A 57 -11.92 -7.23 -10.24
N TYR A 58 -10.84 -7.57 -10.95
CA TYR A 58 -9.98 -6.62 -11.65
C TYR A 58 -10.68 -6.06 -12.89
N GLN A 59 -10.77 -4.73 -12.97
CA GLN A 59 -11.22 -4.02 -14.16
C GLN A 59 -10.18 -2.96 -14.55
N PRO A 60 -9.59 -3.03 -15.76
CA PRO A 60 -8.78 -1.94 -16.29
C PRO A 60 -9.58 -0.64 -16.33
N LEU A 61 -8.96 0.47 -15.95
CA LEU A 61 -9.54 1.78 -16.15
C LEU A 61 -9.45 2.17 -17.64
N PRO A 62 -10.42 2.92 -18.17
CA PRO A 62 -10.23 3.63 -19.42
C PRO A 62 -8.99 4.55 -19.32
N ALA A 63 -8.27 4.74 -20.43
CA ALA A 63 -7.03 5.53 -20.45
C ALA A 63 -7.16 6.98 -19.91
N TYR A 64 -8.36 7.56 -19.98
CA TYR A 64 -8.63 8.90 -19.46
C TYR A 64 -8.90 8.94 -17.94
N GLU A 65 -9.07 7.78 -17.31
CA GLU A 65 -9.24 7.61 -15.86
C GLU A 65 -7.97 7.08 -15.17
N GLU A 66 -6.97 6.61 -15.93
CA GLU A 66 -5.66 6.28 -15.39
C GLU A 66 -4.95 7.54 -14.86
N ASP A 67 -4.12 7.38 -13.83
CA ASP A 67 -3.28 8.48 -13.38
C ASP A 67 -2.13 8.67 -14.39
N PRO A 68 -2.02 9.83 -15.07
CA PRO A 68 -0.92 10.08 -16.00
C PRO A 68 0.47 10.08 -15.33
N LEU A 69 0.53 10.21 -14.00
CA LEU A 69 1.77 10.11 -13.22
C LEU A 69 2.04 8.69 -12.69
N GLY A 70 1.14 7.74 -12.95
CA GLY A 70 1.30 6.33 -12.65
C GLY A 70 0.84 5.89 -11.24
N GLY A 71 0.46 6.83 -10.36
CA GLY A 71 -0.12 6.54 -9.05
C GLY A 71 0.67 7.10 -7.87
N TYR A 72 0.67 6.35 -6.75
CA TYR A 72 1.15 6.83 -5.45
C TYR A 72 2.28 5.98 -4.88
N VAL A 73 3.15 6.63 -4.11
CA VAL A 73 4.09 5.97 -3.18
C VAL A 73 3.75 6.40 -1.77
N PHE A 74 3.39 5.45 -0.92
CA PHE A 74 3.16 5.67 0.51
C PHE A 74 4.41 5.23 1.30
N ALA A 75 4.82 6.06 2.25
CA ALA A 75 5.95 5.79 3.14
C ALA A 75 5.50 5.90 4.60
N PHE A 76 5.49 4.77 5.32
CA PHE A 76 5.08 4.71 6.71
C PHE A 76 6.29 4.51 7.62
N ARG A 77 6.33 5.23 8.73
CA ARG A 77 7.33 5.06 9.79
C ARG A 77 6.71 5.42 11.14
N LEU A 78 7.33 4.90 12.20
CA LEU A 78 6.99 5.32 13.55
C LEU A 78 7.41 6.79 13.75
N PRO A 79 6.66 7.56 14.56
CA PRO A 79 7.07 8.89 14.96
C PRO A 79 8.38 8.82 15.77
N ASP A 80 9.08 9.95 15.82
CA ASP A 80 10.24 10.09 16.69
C ASP A 80 9.78 10.03 18.14
N ALA A 81 10.55 9.35 19.00
CA ALA A 81 10.31 9.39 20.43
C ALA A 81 10.47 10.84 20.91
N MET A 82 9.49 11.33 21.69
CA MET A 82 9.58 12.62 22.39
C MET A 82 10.62 12.59 23.50
#